data_AF-A0A941V205-F1
#
_entry.id   AF-A0A941V205-F1
#
_cell.length_a   1.000
_cell.length_b   1.000
_cell.length_c   1.000
_cell.angle_alpha   90.00
_cell.angle_beta   90.00
_cell.angle_gamma   90.00
#
_symmetry.space_group_name_H-M   'P 1'
#
loop_
_entity.id
_entity.type
_entity.pdbx_description
1 polymer ?
#
loop_
_entity_poly.entity_id
_entity_poly.type
_entity_poly.pdbx_seq_one_letter_code
_entity_poly.pdbx_strand_id
1 'polypeptide(L)'
;FCALIIGPEPVPMSEFLPYIFGSGTPNFESEAQAQEVVAILSEHWKYIADKFHEGSSYYPFLYADQDDKLSGNDWADAFMLGVQLRREAWQELLDDQSDLALLKPVVMLREELADVIAGKGQTIPGDVREELFSQLIGNLQHIYNRHYGAAEEEAEQPAQ
;
A
#
# COMPACT_ATOMS: atom_id res chain seq x y z
N PHE A 1 1.06 5.02 -1.17
CA PHE A 1 2.50 4.79 -0.91
C PHE A 1 2.87 3.34 -0.75
N CYS A 2 2.26 2.56 0.15
CA CYS A 2 2.76 1.22 0.49
C CYS A 2 2.99 0.31 -0.73
N ALA A 3 2.02 0.15 -1.63
CA ALA A 3 2.20 -0.65 -2.86
C ALA A 3 3.33 -0.14 -3.77
N LEU A 4 3.62 1.17 -3.77
CA LEU A 4 4.72 1.74 -4.55
C LEU A 4 6.08 1.50 -3.91
N ILE A 5 6.11 1.34 -2.58
CA ILE A 5 7.33 1.12 -1.80
C ILE A 5 7.71 -0.36 -1.80
N ILE A 6 6.72 -1.24 -1.58
CA ILE A 6 6.97 -2.69 -1.51
C ILE A 6 6.86 -3.36 -2.87
N GLY A 7 6.42 -2.63 -3.90
CA GLY A 7 6.23 -3.18 -5.24
C GLY A 7 7.55 -3.48 -5.95
N PRO A 8 7.50 -4.27 -7.04
CA PRO A 8 8.68 -4.78 -7.75
C PRO A 8 9.47 -3.73 -8.52
N GLU A 9 8.85 -2.60 -8.88
CA GLU A 9 9.49 -1.55 -9.67
C GLU A 9 9.23 -0.15 -9.09
N PRO A 10 10.22 0.76 -9.14
CA PRO A 10 10.05 2.11 -8.65
C PRO A 10 9.07 2.91 -9.53
N VAL A 11 8.29 3.75 -8.87
CA VAL A 11 7.38 4.71 -9.52
C VAL A 11 7.88 6.13 -9.29
N PRO A 12 8.22 6.90 -10.35
CA PRO A 12 8.62 8.30 -10.20
C PRO A 12 7.55 9.13 -9.50
N MET A 13 7.98 10.06 -8.66
CA MET A 13 7.08 10.97 -7.93
C MET A 13 6.12 11.73 -8.86
N SER A 14 6.61 12.20 -10.00
CA SER A 14 5.79 12.87 -11.01
C SER A 14 4.62 12.04 -11.53
N GLU A 15 4.72 10.71 -11.46
CA GLU A 15 3.69 9.78 -11.94
C GLU A 15 2.62 9.50 -10.87
N PHE A 16 3.01 9.37 -9.59
CA PHE A 16 2.04 9.07 -8.53
C PHE A 16 1.43 10.32 -7.85
N LEU A 17 2.09 11.48 -7.90
CA LEU A 17 1.57 12.72 -7.29
C LEU A 17 0.15 13.11 -7.78
N PRO A 18 -0.19 12.98 -9.07
CA PRO A 18 -1.55 13.25 -9.55
C PRO A 18 -2.63 12.39 -8.87
N TYR A 19 -2.28 11.19 -8.37
CA TYR A 19 -3.25 10.35 -7.64
C TYR A 19 -3.42 10.82 -6.20
N ILE A 20 -2.40 11.43 -5.60
CA ILE A 20 -2.45 11.97 -4.23
C ILE A 20 -3.28 13.26 -4.18
N PHE A 21 -3.08 14.16 -5.14
CA PHE A 21 -3.81 15.43 -5.18
C PHE A 21 -5.18 15.34 -5.85
N GLY A 22 -5.55 14.14 -6.34
CA GLY A 22 -6.63 13.97 -7.30
C GLY A 22 -6.23 14.52 -8.68
N SER A 23 -7.02 14.22 -9.71
CA SER A 23 -6.73 14.52 -11.12
C SER A 23 -6.55 16.01 -11.47
N GLY A 24 -6.46 16.91 -10.50
CA GLY A 24 -6.14 18.32 -10.66
C GLY A 24 -4.72 18.66 -10.19
N THR A 25 -4.16 19.75 -10.72
CA THR A 25 -2.96 20.35 -10.15
C THR A 25 -3.32 20.89 -8.76
N PRO A 26 -2.59 20.53 -7.69
CA PRO A 26 -2.79 21.13 -6.38
C PRO A 26 -2.63 22.65 -6.47
N ASN A 27 -3.62 23.38 -5.95
CA ASN A 27 -3.58 24.84 -5.93
C ASN A 27 -2.85 25.30 -4.67
N PHE A 28 -1.52 25.39 -4.74
CA PHE A 28 -0.71 25.92 -3.65
C PHE A 28 -0.76 27.45 -3.61
N GLU A 29 -0.84 28.01 -2.41
CA GLU A 29 -0.81 29.44 -2.12
C GLU A 29 0.56 30.06 -2.45
N SER A 30 1.63 29.25 -2.41
CA SER A 30 2.99 29.67 -2.75
C SER A 30 3.88 28.48 -3.11
N GLU A 31 5.03 28.77 -3.72
CA GLU A 31 6.08 27.78 -3.94
C GLU A 31 6.59 27.17 -2.63
N ALA A 32 6.67 27.97 -1.56
CA ALA A 32 7.08 27.49 -0.24
C ALA A 32 6.10 26.44 0.32
N GLN A 33 4.80 26.67 0.16
CA GLN A 33 3.79 25.68 0.56
C GLN A 33 3.90 24.39 -0.27
N ALA A 34 4.13 24.52 -1.59
CA ALA A 34 4.33 23.35 -2.45
C ALA A 34 5.53 22.51 -2.00
N GLN A 35 6.66 23.16 -1.68
CA GLN A 35 7.86 22.52 -1.17
C GLN A 35 7.63 21.84 0.18
N GLU A 36 6.91 22.48 1.09
CA GLU A 36 6.56 21.92 2.40
C GLU A 36 5.71 20.64 2.26
N VAL A 37 4.68 20.66 1.41
CA VAL A 37 3.84 19.48 1.16
C VAL A 37 4.66 18.34 0.57
N VAL A 38 5.51 18.60 -0.43
CA VAL A 38 6.39 17.58 -1.02
C VAL A 38 7.39 17.03 -0.01
N ALA A 39 7.92 17.86 0.89
CA ALA A 39 8.81 17.43 1.97
C ALA A 39 8.08 16.46 2.92
N ILE A 40 6.86 16.79 3.36
CA ILE A 40 6.05 15.92 4.22
C ILE A 40 5.76 14.58 3.54
N LEU A 41 5.40 14.59 2.25
CA LEU A 41 5.18 13.35 1.49
C LEU A 41 6.44 12.49 1.40
N SER A 42 7.61 13.12 1.23
CA SER A 42 8.90 12.44 1.16
C SER A 42 9.33 11.86 2.52
N GLU A 43 9.07 12.58 3.61
CA GLU A 43 9.29 12.09 4.98
C GLU A 43 8.39 10.89 5.29
N HIS A 44 7.11 10.96 4.91
CA HIS A 44 6.19 9.84 5.12
C HIS A 44 6.58 8.62 4.26
N TRP A 45 7.00 8.83 3.01
CA TRP A 45 7.56 7.77 2.18
C TRP A 45 8.75 7.10 2.86
N LYS A 46 9.72 7.90 3.32
CA LYS A 46 10.92 7.40 3.99
C LYS A 46 10.55 6.60 5.24
N TYR A 47 9.65 7.12 6.07
CA TYR A 47 9.17 6.40 7.25
C TYR A 47 8.64 5.00 6.91
N ILE A 48 7.78 4.89 5.89
CA ILE A 48 7.21 3.60 5.49
C ILE A 48 8.32 2.67 4.96
N ALA A 49 9.20 3.18 4.10
CA ALA A 49 10.30 2.40 3.51
C ALA A 49 11.26 1.88 4.58
N ASP A 50 11.65 2.74 5.53
CA ASP A 50 12.53 2.37 6.65
C ASP A 50 11.87 1.26 7.49
N LYS A 51 10.54 1.30 7.72
CA LYS A 51 9.84 0.23 8.47
C LYS A 51 9.99 -1.15 7.84
N PHE A 52 9.80 -1.24 6.52
CA PHE A 52 9.93 -2.50 5.78
C PHE A 52 11.39 -2.97 5.71
N HIS A 53 12.33 -2.05 5.47
CA HIS A 53 13.76 -2.38 5.43
C HIS A 53 14.28 -2.87 6.79
N GLU A 54 13.80 -2.28 7.90
CA GLU A 54 14.13 -2.75 9.26
C GLU A 54 13.46 -4.09 9.64
N GLY A 55 12.58 -4.63 8.78
CA GLY A 55 11.77 -5.82 9.07
C GLY A 55 10.77 -5.60 10.21
N SER A 56 10.41 -4.35 10.49
CA SER A 56 9.51 -3.97 11.58
C SER A 56 8.08 -3.82 11.08
N SER A 57 7.09 -4.11 11.93
CA SER A 57 5.69 -4.02 11.54
C SER A 57 5.30 -2.57 11.17
N TYR A 58 4.95 -2.38 9.91
CA TYR A 58 4.27 -1.16 9.46
C TYR A 58 2.76 -1.28 9.69
N TYR A 59 2.18 -0.27 10.34
CA TYR A 59 0.73 -0.19 10.58
C TYR A 59 0.11 0.82 9.62
N PRO A 60 -0.77 0.39 8.69
CA PRO A 60 -1.53 1.29 7.84
C PRO A 60 -2.30 2.34 8.63
N PHE A 61 -2.25 3.60 8.17
CA PHE A 61 -3.15 4.63 8.66
C PHE A 61 -4.55 4.41 8.07
N LEU A 62 -5.53 4.13 8.93
CA LEU A 62 -6.91 3.85 8.55
C LEU A 62 -7.85 4.88 9.20
N TYR A 63 -8.88 5.30 8.46
CA TYR A 63 -9.93 6.16 9.01
C TYR A 63 -10.93 5.32 9.82
N ALA A 64 -11.29 5.84 10.99
CA ALA A 64 -12.39 5.33 11.80
C ALA A 64 -13.70 6.02 11.41
N ASP A 65 -14.81 5.29 11.47
CA ASP A 65 -16.15 5.85 11.36
C ASP A 65 -16.60 6.52 12.67
N GLN A 66 -17.85 6.99 12.71
CA GLN A 66 -18.45 7.65 13.88
C GLN A 66 -18.57 6.75 15.13
N ASP A 67 -18.46 5.44 14.97
CA ASP A 67 -18.52 4.43 16.04
C ASP A 67 -17.10 3.90 16.36
N ASP A 68 -16.05 4.62 15.98
CA ASP A 68 -14.62 4.25 16.12
C ASP A 68 -14.20 2.96 15.39
N LYS A 69 -14.95 2.54 14.36
CA LYS A 69 -14.63 1.32 13.59
C LYS A 69 -13.76 1.64 12.39
N LEU A 70 -12.66 0.91 12.26
CA LEU A 70 -11.75 1.00 11.12
C LEU A 70 -12.30 0.20 9.93
N SER A 71 -12.46 0.85 8.78
CA SER A 71 -12.95 0.19 7.57
C SER A 71 -11.81 -0.43 6.75
N GLY A 72 -10.75 0.33 6.47
CA GLY A 72 -9.63 -0.11 5.62
C GLY A 72 -9.96 -0.25 4.14
N ASN A 73 -11.21 0.00 3.73
CA ASN A 73 -11.66 -0.09 2.35
C ASN A 73 -10.93 0.91 1.43
N ASP A 74 -10.85 2.18 1.83
CA ASP A 74 -10.16 3.22 1.05
C ASP A 74 -8.66 2.94 0.92
N TRP A 75 -8.05 2.40 1.98
CA TRP A 75 -6.65 2.01 1.95
C TRP A 75 -6.42 0.86 0.97
N ALA A 76 -7.30 -0.15 0.97
CA ALA A 76 -7.20 -1.29 0.08
C ALA A 76 -7.40 -0.90 -1.39
N ASP A 77 -8.34 0.01 -1.68
CA ASP A 77 -8.52 0.53 -3.03
C ASP A 77 -7.29 1.33 -3.49
N ALA A 78 -6.74 2.20 -2.63
CA ALA A 78 -5.52 2.94 -2.91
C ALA A 78 -4.28 2.02 -3.08
N PHE A 79 -4.21 0.92 -2.35
CA PHE A 79 -3.16 -0.09 -2.53
C PHE A 79 -3.26 -0.72 -3.92
N MET A 80 -4.46 -1.14 -4.32
CA MET A 80 -4.68 -1.72 -5.65
C MET A 80 -4.43 -0.72 -6.77
N LEU A 81 -4.76 0.56 -6.57
CA LEU A 81 -4.37 1.62 -7.50
C LEU A 81 -2.84 1.69 -7.68
N GLY A 82 -2.08 1.57 -6.59
CA GLY A 82 -0.62 1.51 -6.65
C GLY A 82 -0.09 0.27 -7.38
N VAL A 83 -0.71 -0.89 -7.18
CA VAL A 83 -0.41 -2.11 -7.95
C VAL A 83 -0.62 -1.87 -9.45
N GLN A 84 -1.71 -1.19 -9.83
CA GLN A 84 -2.01 -0.92 -11.24
C GLN A 84 -0.98 -0.01 -11.93
N LEU A 85 -0.26 0.85 -11.20
CA LEU A 85 0.81 1.68 -11.80
C LEU A 85 1.96 0.83 -12.34
N ARG A 86 2.17 -0.38 -11.83
CA ARG A 86 3.21 -1.31 -12.30
C ARG A 86 2.64 -2.71 -12.53
N ARG A 87 1.44 -2.79 -13.11
CA ARG A 87 0.68 -4.04 -13.23
C ARG A 87 1.51 -5.19 -13.79
N GLU A 88 2.24 -4.93 -14.87
CA GLU A 88 3.06 -5.93 -15.55
C GLU A 88 4.17 -6.48 -14.64
N ALA A 89 4.80 -5.62 -13.84
CA ALA A 89 5.85 -6.03 -12.90
C ALA A 89 5.27 -6.80 -11.70
N TRP A 90 4.04 -6.50 -11.28
CA TRP A 90 3.34 -7.28 -10.26
C TRP A 90 2.89 -8.66 -10.74
N GLN A 91 2.90 -8.93 -12.06
CA GLN A 91 2.30 -10.14 -12.63
C GLN A 91 2.92 -11.43 -12.08
N GLU A 92 4.22 -11.45 -11.80
CA GLU A 92 4.90 -12.63 -11.23
C GLU A 92 4.30 -13.02 -9.87
N LEU A 93 4.02 -12.04 -9.01
CA LEU A 93 3.36 -12.26 -7.72
C LEU A 93 1.89 -12.67 -7.91
N LEU A 94 1.21 -12.09 -8.89
CA LEU A 94 -0.20 -12.35 -9.16
C LEU A 94 -0.47 -13.73 -9.77
N ASP A 95 0.52 -14.32 -10.45
CA ASP A 95 0.42 -15.63 -11.10
C ASP A 95 0.75 -16.80 -10.14
N ASP A 96 1.47 -16.54 -9.05
CA ASP A 96 1.77 -17.55 -8.02
C ASP A 96 0.64 -17.62 -6.98
N GLN A 97 0.06 -18.81 -6.76
CA GLN A 97 -1.08 -18.95 -5.86
C GLN A 97 -0.74 -18.73 -4.37
N SER A 98 0.50 -19.02 -3.97
CA SER A 98 0.95 -18.79 -2.60
C SER A 98 1.22 -17.31 -2.34
N ASP A 99 1.85 -16.62 -3.29
CA ASP A 99 2.11 -15.19 -3.17
C ASP A 99 0.82 -14.36 -3.37
N LEU A 100 -0.07 -14.76 -4.28
CA LEU A 100 -1.38 -14.14 -4.47
C LEU A 100 -2.22 -14.16 -3.18
N ALA A 101 -2.08 -15.20 -2.36
CA ALA A 101 -2.77 -15.28 -1.07
C ALA A 101 -2.37 -14.15 -0.11
N LEU A 102 -1.19 -13.54 -0.28
CA LEU A 102 -0.75 -12.37 0.51
C LEU A 102 -1.62 -11.14 0.23
N LEU A 103 -2.21 -11.02 -0.96
CA LEU A 103 -3.10 -9.92 -1.34
C LEU A 103 -4.55 -10.13 -0.92
N LYS A 104 -4.91 -11.31 -0.38
CA LYS A 104 -6.29 -11.63 -0.02
C LYS A 104 -6.96 -10.58 0.87
N PRO A 105 -6.35 -10.05 1.94
CA PRO A 105 -6.98 -9.01 2.76
C PRO A 105 -7.29 -7.74 1.98
N VAL A 106 -6.37 -7.32 1.10
CA VAL A 106 -6.56 -6.14 0.24
C VAL A 106 -7.72 -6.36 -0.73
N VAL A 107 -7.76 -7.52 -1.39
CA VAL A 107 -8.83 -7.85 -2.34
C VAL A 107 -10.19 -7.88 -1.65
N MET A 108 -10.32 -8.55 -0.50
CA MET A 108 -11.60 -8.64 0.21
C MET A 108 -12.11 -7.28 0.67
N LEU A 109 -11.24 -6.44 1.24
CA LEU A 109 -11.60 -5.07 1.66
C LEU A 109 -12.02 -4.22 0.46
N ARG A 110 -11.34 -4.36 -0.69
CA ARG A 110 -11.70 -3.62 -1.90
C ARG A 110 -13.02 -4.11 -2.52
N GLU A 111 -13.28 -5.41 -2.50
CA GLU A 111 -14.53 -5.99 -3.00
C GLU A 111 -15.73 -5.55 -2.15
N GLU A 112 -15.58 -5.50 -0.82
CA GLU A 112 -16.60 -4.92 0.05
C GLU A 112 -16.94 -3.48 -0.34
N LEU A 113 -15.94 -2.65 -0.63
CA LEU A 113 -16.17 -1.27 -1.08
C LEU A 113 -17.01 -1.23 -2.37
N ALA A 114 -16.68 -2.09 -3.33
CA ALA A 114 -17.43 -2.19 -4.58
C ALA A 114 -18.88 -2.64 -4.36
N ASP A 115 -19.11 -3.58 -3.44
CA ASP A 115 -20.45 -4.06 -3.09
C ASP A 115 -21.27 -3.01 -2.34
N VAL A 116 -20.65 -2.21 -1.48
CA VAL A 116 -21.27 -1.05 -0.81
C VAL A 116 -21.68 0.00 -1.84
N ILE A 117 -20.78 0.38 -2.75
CA ILE A 117 -21.07 1.35 -3.84
C ILE A 117 -22.19 0.83 -4.75
N ALA A 118 -22.21 -0.47 -5.04
CA ALA A 118 -23.25 -1.11 -5.84
C ALA A 118 -24.58 -1.31 -5.09
N GLY A 119 -24.66 -0.95 -3.81
CA GLY A 119 -25.86 -1.08 -2.99
C GLY A 119 -26.24 -2.52 -2.64
N LYS A 120 -25.31 -3.47 -2.71
CA LYS A 120 -25.56 -4.89 -2.38
C LYS A 120 -25.60 -5.15 -0.88
N GLY A 121 -25.01 -4.27 -0.07
CA GLY A 121 -25.10 -4.32 1.39
C GLY A 121 -24.39 -5.50 2.06
N GLN A 122 -23.49 -6.20 1.36
CA GLN A 122 -22.64 -7.21 1.97
C GLN A 122 -21.51 -6.51 2.71
N THR A 123 -21.38 -6.78 4.01
CA THR A 123 -20.32 -6.23 4.84
C THR A 123 -19.52 -7.36 5.47
N ILE A 124 -18.22 -7.13 5.61
CA ILE A 124 -17.30 -8.03 6.30
C ILE A 124 -17.60 -7.91 7.80
N PRO A 125 -17.90 -9.04 8.48
CA PRO A 125 -18.08 -9.06 9.94
C PRO A 125 -16.86 -8.50 10.68
N GLY A 126 -17.09 -7.90 11.86
CA GLY A 126 -16.04 -7.19 12.60
C GLY A 126 -14.85 -8.08 13.01
N ASP A 127 -15.13 -9.28 13.50
CA ASP A 127 -14.12 -10.29 13.86
C ASP A 127 -13.30 -10.75 12.66
N VAL A 128 -13.97 -10.98 11.51
CA VAL A 128 -13.29 -11.29 10.25
C VAL A 128 -12.41 -10.11 9.81
N ARG A 129 -12.89 -8.87 9.96
CA ARG A 129 -12.13 -7.66 9.59
C ARG A 129 -10.87 -7.50 10.44
N GLU A 130 -10.95 -7.74 11.75
CA GLU A 130 -9.78 -7.71 12.65
C GLU A 130 -8.73 -8.74 12.24
N GLU A 131 -9.17 -9.93 11.82
CA GLU A 131 -8.28 -10.95 11.26
C GLU A 131 -7.65 -10.49 9.95
N LEU A 132 -8.43 -9.90 9.04
CA LEU A 132 -7.90 -9.34 7.78
C LEU A 132 -6.86 -8.25 8.04
N PHE A 133 -7.03 -7.39 9.05
CA PHE A 133 -6.01 -6.40 9.40
C PHE A 133 -4.73 -7.03 9.93
N SER A 134 -4.85 -8.07 10.77
CA SER A 134 -3.69 -8.80 11.28
C SER A 134 -2.92 -9.50 10.14
N GLN A 135 -3.65 -10.14 9.22
CA GLN A 135 -3.06 -10.74 8.01
C GLN A 135 -2.43 -9.67 7.12
N LEU A 136 -3.12 -8.55 6.88
CA LEU A 136 -2.61 -7.44 6.07
C LEU A 136 -1.25 -6.96 6.58
N ILE A 137 -1.14 -6.65 7.88
CA ILE A 137 0.10 -6.13 8.47
C ILE A 137 1.26 -7.11 8.27
N GLY A 138 1.04 -8.41 8.50
CA GLY A 138 2.06 -9.44 8.27
C GLY A 138 2.42 -9.62 6.79
N ASN A 139 1.41 -9.67 5.92
CA ASN A 139 1.57 -9.93 4.49
C ASN A 139 2.38 -8.83 3.79
N LEU A 140 2.29 -7.57 4.22
CA LEU A 140 3.05 -6.48 3.60
C LEU A 140 4.57 -6.68 3.70
N GLN A 141 5.07 -7.20 4.84
CA GLN A 141 6.49 -7.52 4.98
C GLN A 141 6.89 -8.70 4.08
N HIS A 142 6.03 -9.71 3.96
CA HIS A 142 6.27 -10.85 3.07
C HIS A 142 6.35 -10.42 1.60
N ILE A 143 5.46 -9.53 1.16
CA ILE A 143 5.50 -8.97 -0.20
C ILE A 143 6.78 -8.17 -0.41
N TYR A 144 7.19 -7.33 0.55
CA TYR A 144 8.46 -6.61 0.48
C TYR A 144 9.65 -7.58 0.34
N ASN A 145 9.76 -8.57 1.22
CA ASN A 145 10.84 -9.56 1.19
C ASN A 145 10.85 -10.38 -0.11
N ARG A 146 9.69 -10.65 -0.70
CA ARG A 146 9.58 -11.34 -1.99
C ARG A 146 10.20 -10.55 -3.15
N HIS A 147 10.11 -9.22 -3.11
CA HIS A 147 10.67 -8.36 -4.14
C HIS A 147 12.11 -7.93 -3.87
N TYR A 148 12.50 -7.76 -2.59
CA TYR A 148 13.78 -7.16 -2.20
C TYR A 148 14.71 -8.10 -1.42
N GLY A 149 14.23 -9.21 -0.87
CA GLY A 149 15.01 -10.07 0.03
C GLY A 149 16.23 -10.74 -0.63
N ALA A 150 16.15 -11.10 -1.91
CA ALA A 150 17.29 -11.69 -2.62
C ALA A 150 18.40 -10.66 -2.94
N ALA A 151 18.03 -9.39 -3.18
CA ALA A 151 18.98 -8.32 -3.46
C ALA A 151 19.77 -7.92 -2.20
N GLU A 152 19.19 -8.09 -1.01
CA GLU A 152 19.84 -7.84 0.27
C GLU A 152 20.82 -8.97 0.64
N GLU A 153 20.48 -10.24 0.38
CA GLU A 153 21.40 -11.38 0.57
C GLU A 153 22.64 -11.33 -0.34
N GLU A 154 22.52 -10.79 -1.56
CA GLU A 154 23.67 -10.57 -2.47
C GLU A 154 24.51 -9.35 -2.08
N ALA A 155 23.91 -8.31 -1.50
CA ALA A 155 24.62 -7.11 -1.02
C ALA A 155 25.39 -7.35 0.29
N GLU A 156 24.92 -8.27 1.14
CA GLU A 156 25.58 -8.66 2.40
C GLU A 156 26.67 -9.74 2.22
N GLN A 157 26.79 -10.37 1.05
CA GLN A 157 27.86 -11.32 0.77
C GLN A 157 29.16 -10.57 0.41
N PRO A 158 30.26 -10.70 1.20
CA PRO A 158 31.53 -10.11 0.81
C PRO A 158 32.01 -10.75 -0.49
N ALA A 159 32.40 -9.91 -1.46
CA ALA A 159 32.94 -10.36 -2.74
C ALA A 159 34.05 -11.40 -2.51
N GLN A 160 33.85 -12.61 -3.06
CA GLN A 160 34.82 -13.70 -3.01
C GLN A 160 36.10 -13.39 -3.79
#